data_AF-A0A534GU53-F1
#
_entry.id   AF-A0A534GU53-F1
#
_cell.length_a   1.000
_cell.length_b   1.000
_cell.length_c   1.000
_cell.angle_alpha   90.00
_cell.angle_beta   90.00
_cell.angle_gamma   90.00
#
_symmetry.space_group_name_H-M   'P 1'
#
loop_
_entity.id
_entity.type
_entity.pdbx_description
1 polymer ?
#
loop_
_entity_poly.entity_id
_entity_poly.type
_entity_poly.pdbx_seq_one_letter_code
_entity_poly.pdbx_strand_id
1 'polypeptide(L)'
;MLGGTFNSHPWTAEDTVAVKLDDPESPLTAAFGRRGFWVKDEIYQIAGPYSREHVHVLLSLDMSRPENARKPEQLVRDDQDFPVAWVKEEGKGRVFYSSLGHNAGIYRNPELLQHYLDGIQFALGDLRADATPSAGLKHPPTAALAPEAPP
;
A
#
# COMPACT_ATOMS: atom_id res chain seq x y z
N MET A 1 9.53 -14.98 1.17
CA MET A 1 8.25 -14.68 1.82
C MET A 1 7.77 -13.25 1.57
N LEU A 2 8.01 -12.22 2.41
CA LEU A 2 7.28 -10.93 2.32
C LEU A 2 7.50 -10.14 1.03
N GLY A 3 8.66 -10.27 0.39
CA GLY A 3 8.95 -9.56 -0.86
C GLY A 3 9.61 -8.19 -0.68
N GLY A 4 10.08 -7.84 0.52
CA GLY A 4 10.82 -6.62 0.79
C GLY A 4 11.41 -6.61 2.21
N THR A 5 12.30 -5.67 2.49
CA THR A 5 12.86 -5.45 3.83
C THR A 5 12.67 -4.02 4.27
N PHE A 6 12.37 -3.81 5.55
CA PHE A 6 12.41 -2.46 6.14
C PHE A 6 13.79 -1.82 5.93
N ASN A 7 13.82 -0.52 5.66
CA ASN A 7 15.04 0.27 5.58
C ASN A 7 15.01 1.49 6.52
N SER A 8 13.99 2.33 6.41
CA SER A 8 13.85 3.58 7.19
C SER A 8 12.41 4.07 7.18
N HIS A 9 12.11 5.19 7.85
CA HIS A 9 10.75 5.71 8.03
C HIS A 9 10.73 7.25 8.05
N PRO A 10 10.89 7.92 6.89
CA PRO A 10 11.00 9.38 6.82
C PRO A 10 9.63 10.09 6.97
N TRP A 11 8.52 9.35 6.91
CA TRP A 11 7.20 9.81 7.34
C TRP A 11 6.93 9.24 8.72
N THR A 12 6.79 10.12 9.71
CA THR A 12 6.68 9.81 11.13
C THR A 12 5.22 9.74 11.56
N ALA A 13 4.96 9.24 12.77
CA ALA A 13 3.62 9.14 13.35
C ALA A 13 2.82 10.47 13.40
N GLU A 14 3.50 11.61 13.30
CA GLU A 14 2.87 12.93 13.28
C GLU A 14 2.46 13.41 11.88
N ASP A 15 2.97 12.76 10.82
CA ASP A 15 2.68 13.13 9.45
C ASP A 15 1.28 12.65 9.03
N THR A 16 0.60 13.48 8.24
CA THR A 16 -0.59 13.06 7.48
C THR A 16 -0.17 12.87 6.04
N VAL A 17 -0.22 11.63 5.57
CA VAL A 17 0.27 11.21 4.25
C VAL A 17 -0.87 10.91 3.32
N ALA A 18 -0.66 11.15 2.03
CA ALA A 18 -1.59 10.75 0.99
C ALA A 18 -1.25 9.33 0.48
N VAL A 19 -2.27 8.47 0.41
CA VAL A 19 -2.15 7.10 -0.10
C VAL A 19 -3.04 6.96 -1.33
N LYS A 20 -2.47 6.47 -2.43
CA LYS A 20 -3.22 6.10 -3.64
C LYS A 20 -3.50 4.60 -3.64
N LEU A 21 -4.54 4.22 -4.37
CA LEU A 21 -4.79 2.82 -4.72
C LEU A 21 -4.09 2.54 -6.03
N ASP A 22 -3.14 1.61 -6.01
CA ASP A 22 -2.48 1.12 -7.23
C ASP A 22 -3.37 0.17 -8.01
N ASP A 23 -4.18 -0.64 -7.31
CA ASP A 23 -5.23 -1.46 -7.91
C ASP A 23 -6.59 -1.13 -7.27
N PRO A 24 -7.35 -0.16 -7.81
CA PRO A 24 -8.72 0.14 -7.37
C PRO A 24 -9.77 -0.87 -7.82
N GLU A 25 -9.44 -1.85 -8.67
CA GLU A 25 -10.36 -2.90 -9.12
C GLU A 25 -10.27 -4.16 -8.27
N SER A 26 -9.20 -4.31 -7.48
CA SER A 26 -9.03 -5.41 -6.54
C SER A 26 -10.14 -5.44 -5.50
N PRO A 27 -10.72 -6.62 -5.17
CA PRO A 27 -11.63 -6.72 -4.04
C PRO A 27 -10.97 -6.33 -2.71
N LEU A 28 -9.64 -6.38 -2.64
CA LEU A 28 -8.88 -6.01 -1.44
C LEU A 28 -8.82 -4.50 -1.20
N THR A 29 -9.16 -3.66 -2.18
CA THR A 29 -9.20 -2.20 -2.04
C THR A 29 -10.63 -1.65 -2.15
N ALA A 30 -11.63 -2.53 -2.26
CA ALA A 30 -13.03 -2.16 -2.48
C ALA A 30 -13.60 -1.25 -1.38
N ALA A 31 -13.13 -1.43 -0.14
CA ALA A 31 -13.54 -0.64 1.02
C ALA A 31 -13.31 0.88 0.86
N PHE A 32 -12.35 1.29 0.03
CA PHE A 32 -12.00 2.70 -0.19
C PHE A 32 -12.80 3.34 -1.34
N GLY A 33 -13.72 2.63 -1.98
CA GLY A 33 -14.62 3.20 -2.99
C GLY A 33 -13.91 3.78 -4.22
N ARG A 34 -12.82 3.13 -4.68
CA ARG A 34 -12.01 3.53 -5.84
C ARG A 34 -11.44 4.96 -5.71
N ARG A 35 -11.04 5.33 -4.50
CA ARG A 35 -10.44 6.63 -4.18
C ARG A 35 -9.27 6.44 -3.22
N GLY A 36 -8.17 7.15 -3.44
CA GLY A 36 -7.13 7.28 -2.42
C GLY A 36 -7.63 8.02 -1.19
N PHE A 37 -6.79 8.09 -0.17
CA PHE A 37 -7.17 8.67 1.12
C PHE A 37 -5.97 9.34 1.79
N TRP A 38 -6.29 10.15 2.79
CA TRP A 38 -5.30 10.73 3.69
C TRP A 38 -5.32 9.97 5.01
N VAL A 39 -4.14 9.73 5.57
CA VAL A 39 -4.01 9.00 6.82
C VAL A 39 -2.87 9.58 7.66
N LYS A 40 -3.11 9.72 8.97
CA LYS A 40 -2.06 10.09 9.93
C LYS A 40 -1.40 8.82 10.45
N ASP A 41 -0.20 8.49 9.98
CA ASP A 41 0.53 7.27 10.36
C ASP A 41 2.02 7.34 10.06
N GLU A 42 2.80 6.44 10.66
CA GLU A 42 4.21 6.25 10.33
C GLU A 42 4.36 5.36 9.09
N ILE A 43 5.17 5.76 8.09
CA ILE A 43 5.34 5.02 6.84
C ILE A 43 6.78 4.56 6.66
N TYR A 44 6.93 3.26 6.41
CA TYR A 44 8.21 2.62 6.15
C TYR A 44 8.60 2.72 4.68
N GLN A 45 9.89 2.93 4.45
CA GLN A 45 10.54 2.62 3.20
C GLN A 45 10.93 1.15 3.17
N ILE A 46 10.33 0.44 2.23
CA ILE A 46 10.64 -0.95 1.94
C ILE A 46 11.71 -0.97 0.82
N ALA A 47 12.80 -1.68 1.08
CA ALA A 47 13.92 -1.85 0.16
C ALA A 47 14.03 -3.31 -0.35
N GLY A 48 15.12 -3.60 -1.05
CA GLY A 48 15.39 -4.89 -1.71
C GLY A 48 15.15 -6.09 -0.79
N PRO A 49 14.41 -7.12 -1.22
CA PRO A 49 14.11 -7.45 -2.62
C PRO A 49 12.77 -6.88 -3.16
N TYR A 50 12.24 -5.77 -2.62
CA TYR A 50 11.02 -5.17 -3.18
C TYR A 50 11.18 -4.72 -4.63
N SER A 51 10.25 -5.18 -5.46
CA SER A 51 9.99 -4.74 -6.83
C SER A 51 8.55 -5.08 -7.21
N ARG A 52 7.92 -4.22 -8.03
CA ARG A 52 6.61 -4.47 -8.65
C ARG A 52 6.61 -5.68 -9.60
N GLU A 53 7.78 -6.20 -9.97
CA GLU A 53 7.95 -7.47 -10.68
C GLU A 53 7.73 -8.70 -9.79
N HIS A 54 7.71 -8.53 -8.47
CA HIS A 54 7.64 -9.63 -7.51
C HIS A 54 6.40 -9.58 -6.61
N VAL A 55 5.72 -8.43 -6.55
CA VAL A 55 4.52 -8.22 -5.74
C VAL A 55 3.42 -7.50 -6.51
N HIS A 56 2.18 -7.78 -6.14
CA HIS A 56 1.02 -7.03 -6.58
C HIS A 56 0.74 -5.92 -5.56
N VAL A 57 1.08 -4.67 -5.91
CA VAL A 57 0.92 -3.51 -5.02
C VAL A 57 -0.55 -3.08 -5.05
N LEU A 58 -1.14 -2.99 -3.86
CA LEU A 58 -2.52 -2.53 -3.67
C LEU A 58 -2.56 -1.03 -3.37
N LEU A 59 -1.65 -0.59 -2.50
CA LEU A 59 -1.57 0.77 -2.00
C LEU A 59 -0.10 1.24 -1.99
N SER A 60 0.13 2.50 -2.33
CA SER A 60 1.41 3.20 -2.19
C SER A 60 1.21 4.67 -1.87
N LEU A 61 2.26 5.35 -1.45
CA LEU A 61 2.20 6.80 -1.25
C LEU A 61 1.87 7.51 -2.57
N ASP A 62 0.96 8.46 -2.49
CA ASP A 62 0.64 9.37 -3.59
C ASP A 62 1.71 10.48 -3.64
N MET A 63 2.80 10.22 -4.35
CA MET A 63 3.91 11.19 -4.48
C MET A 63 3.56 12.42 -5.33
N SER A 64 2.33 12.52 -5.88
CA SER A 64 1.84 13.76 -6.49
C SER A 64 1.45 14.81 -5.46
N ARG A 65 1.34 14.44 -4.17
CA ARG A 65 1.01 15.34 -3.07
C ARG A 65 2.27 15.92 -2.42
N PRO A 66 2.37 17.26 -2.28
CA PRO A 66 3.57 17.89 -1.72
C PRO A 66 3.83 17.50 -0.26
N GLU A 67 2.81 17.13 0.50
CA GLU A 67 2.90 16.64 1.87
C GLU A 67 3.72 15.35 1.99
N ASN A 68 3.71 14.53 0.93
CA ASN A 68 4.51 13.32 0.87
C ASN A 68 5.96 13.59 0.47
N ALA A 69 6.30 14.78 -0.03
CA ALA A 69 7.66 15.07 -0.47
C ALA A 69 8.66 14.95 0.68
N ARG A 70 9.80 14.32 0.41
CA ARG A 70 10.94 14.21 1.32
C ARG A 70 12.21 14.57 0.57
N LYS A 71 13.25 14.97 1.30
CA LYS A 71 14.53 15.29 0.66
C LYS A 71 15.13 14.03 0.02
N PRO A 72 15.82 14.13 -1.13
CA PRO A 72 16.40 12.96 -1.80
C PRO A 72 17.27 12.10 -0.87
N GLU A 73 18.05 12.70 0.01
CA GLU A 73 18.89 12.01 0.99
C GLU A 73 18.12 11.21 2.05
N GLN A 74 16.81 11.46 2.20
CA GLN A 74 15.92 10.69 3.08
C GLN A 74 15.29 9.50 2.34
N LEU A 75 15.35 9.46 1.00
CA LEU A 75 14.67 8.45 0.19
C LEU A 75 15.63 7.35 -0.23
N VAL A 76 15.19 6.10 -0.09
CA VAL A 76 16.00 4.90 -0.41
C VAL A 76 15.83 4.47 -1.87
N ARG A 77 14.96 5.16 -2.61
CA ARG A 77 14.54 4.89 -3.99
C ARG A 77 14.39 6.19 -4.74
N ASP A 78 14.74 6.19 -6.02
CA ASP A 78 14.59 7.31 -6.94
C ASP A 78 13.34 7.20 -7.83
N ASP A 79 12.79 5.99 -7.98
CA ASP A 79 11.57 5.66 -8.75
C ASP A 79 10.26 6.23 -8.19
N GLN A 80 10.30 6.89 -7.03
CA GLN A 80 9.13 7.42 -6.30
C GLN A 80 8.08 6.36 -5.96
N ASP A 81 8.49 5.08 -5.85
CA ASP A 81 7.58 3.97 -5.58
C ASP A 81 7.67 3.49 -4.12
N PHE A 82 6.77 4.01 -3.28
CA PHE A 82 6.74 3.71 -1.84
C PHE A 82 5.50 2.88 -1.49
N PRO A 83 5.56 1.55 -1.58
CA PRO A 83 4.42 0.66 -1.29
C PRO A 83 4.05 0.71 0.18
N VAL A 84 2.75 0.69 0.47
CA VAL A 84 2.24 0.56 1.85
C VAL A 84 1.42 -0.70 2.05
N ALA A 85 0.87 -1.30 0.98
CA ALA A 85 0.23 -2.61 1.04
C ALA A 85 0.39 -3.37 -0.28
N TRP A 86 0.57 -4.69 -0.18
CA TRP A 86 0.65 -5.58 -1.34
C TRP A 86 0.22 -7.00 -1.02
N VAL A 87 -0.03 -7.77 -2.08
CA VAL A 87 -0.19 -9.22 -2.03
C VAL A 87 0.81 -9.92 -2.92
N LYS A 88 1.07 -11.19 -2.62
CA LYS A 88 1.78 -12.12 -3.51
C LYS A 88 1.48 -13.57 -3.16
N GLU A 89 1.78 -14.47 -4.09
CA GLU A 89 1.84 -15.90 -3.83
C GLU A 89 3.26 -16.30 -3.40
N GLU A 90 3.35 -17.23 -2.44
CA GLU A 90 4.61 -17.85 -2.01
C GLU A 90 4.40 -19.36 -1.92
N GLY A 91 4.91 -20.10 -2.91
CA GLY A 91 4.59 -21.52 -3.06
C GLY A 91 3.09 -21.71 -3.28
N LYS A 92 2.41 -22.40 -2.34
CA LYS A 92 0.95 -22.56 -2.34
C LYS A 92 0.23 -21.59 -1.39
N GLY A 93 0.99 -20.75 -0.68
CA GLY A 93 0.48 -19.79 0.28
C GLY A 93 0.21 -18.43 -0.35
N ARG A 94 -0.62 -17.64 0.33
CA ARG A 94 -0.94 -16.25 -0.01
C ARG A 94 -0.40 -15.34 1.08
N VAL A 95 0.27 -14.27 0.68
CA VAL A 95 0.82 -13.25 1.56
C VAL A 95 0.03 -11.97 1.34
N PHE A 96 -0.50 -11.40 2.41
CA PHE A 96 -0.98 -10.03 2.49
C PHE A 96 -0.07 -9.25 3.43
N TYR A 97 0.38 -8.08 2.99
CA TYR A 97 1.19 -7.16 3.79
C TYR A 97 0.54 -5.77 3.77
N SER A 98 0.53 -5.12 4.93
CA SER A 98 0.25 -3.69 5.08
C SER A 98 1.19 -3.11 6.14
N SER A 99 1.77 -1.95 5.86
CA SER A 99 2.61 -1.20 6.82
C SER A 99 1.82 -0.25 7.71
N LEU A 100 0.54 0.03 7.38
CA LEU A 100 -0.32 0.90 8.16
C LEU A 100 -0.69 0.24 9.49
N GLY A 101 -0.64 0.99 10.59
CA GLY A 101 -1.00 0.50 11.92
C GLY A 101 -0.22 1.08 13.09
N HIS A 102 0.62 2.11 12.90
CA HIS A 102 1.36 2.71 14.02
C HIS A 102 0.42 3.46 14.96
N ASN A 103 -0.44 4.31 14.41
CA ASN A 103 -1.36 5.13 15.18
C ASN A 103 -2.65 4.39 15.56
N ALA A 104 -3.10 4.55 16.81
CA ALA A 104 -4.34 3.92 17.29
C ALA A 104 -5.60 4.34 16.49
N GLY A 105 -5.57 5.50 15.83
CA GLY A 105 -6.63 5.97 14.96
C GLY A 105 -6.90 5.06 13.76
N ILE A 106 -5.89 4.34 13.28
CA ILE A 106 -6.00 3.36 12.19
C ILE A 106 -7.07 2.32 12.51
N TYR A 107 -7.06 1.81 13.75
CA TYR A 107 -8.00 0.78 14.22
C TYR A 107 -9.39 1.32 14.56
N ARG A 108 -9.69 2.58 14.23
CA ARG A 108 -11.04 3.18 14.31
C ARG A 108 -11.57 3.57 12.94
N ASN A 109 -10.76 3.44 11.89
CA ASN A 109 -11.19 3.72 10.53
C ASN A 109 -11.88 2.46 9.94
N PRO A 110 -13.19 2.52 9.63
CA PRO A 110 -13.91 1.36 9.12
C PRO A 110 -13.39 0.86 7.77
N GLU A 111 -12.90 1.73 6.89
CA GLU A 111 -12.36 1.35 5.58
C GLU A 111 -11.05 0.57 5.73
N LEU A 112 -10.15 1.02 6.62
CA LEU A 112 -8.90 0.30 6.92
C LEU A 112 -9.15 -1.02 7.65
N LEU A 113 -10.09 -1.06 8.59
CA LEU A 113 -10.50 -2.31 9.25
C LEU A 113 -11.05 -3.32 8.24
N GLN A 114 -11.87 -2.88 7.29
CA GLN A 114 -12.37 -3.73 6.22
C GLN A 114 -11.23 -4.20 5.31
N HIS A 115 -10.30 -3.33 4.92
CA HIS A 115 -9.10 -3.70 4.14
C HIS A 115 -8.26 -4.80 4.83
N TYR A 116 -8.06 -4.70 6.15
CA TYR A 116 -7.37 -5.75 6.91
C TYR A 116 -8.15 -7.06 6.94
N LEU A 117 -9.47 -7.02 7.12
CA LEU A 117 -10.31 -8.20 7.08
C LEU A 117 -10.23 -8.89 5.70
N ASP A 118 -10.35 -8.13 4.63
CA ASP A 118 -10.26 -8.62 3.25
C ASP A 118 -8.88 -9.24 2.97
N GLY A 119 -7.81 -8.60 3.46
CA GLY A 119 -6.44 -9.12 3.37
C GLY A 119 -6.22 -10.42 4.15
N ILE A 120 -6.80 -10.54 5.34
CA ILE A 120 -6.78 -11.78 6.14
C ILE A 120 -7.55 -12.89 5.41
N GLN A 121 -8.75 -12.57 4.89
CA GLN A 121 -9.55 -13.51 4.11
C GLN A 121 -8.83 -13.96 2.84
N PHE A 122 -8.08 -13.08 2.17
CA PHE A 122 -7.22 -13.46 1.06
C PHE A 122 -6.11 -14.42 1.50
N ALA A 123 -5.40 -14.12 2.57
CA ALA A 123 -4.34 -15.00 3.08
C ALA A 123 -4.89 -16.40 3.42
N LEU A 124 -6.10 -16.49 3.97
CA LEU A 124 -6.79 -17.75 4.27
C LEU A 124 -7.39 -18.43 3.03
N GLY A 125 -7.72 -17.68 1.98
CA GLY A 125 -8.34 -18.17 0.74
C GLY A 125 -9.87 -18.03 0.68
N ASP A 126 -10.47 -17.35 1.66
CA ASP A 126 -11.90 -17.06 1.70
C ASP A 126 -12.30 -15.98 0.69
N LEU A 127 -11.36 -15.08 0.38
CA LEU A 127 -11.52 -14.03 -0.63
C LEU A 127 -10.49 -14.23 -1.75
N ARG A 128 -10.98 -14.37 -2.98
CA ARG A 128 -10.11 -14.45 -4.17
C ARG A 128 -9.76 -13.05 -4.66
N ALA A 129 -8.48 -12.82 -4.94
CA ALA A 129 -7.98 -11.61 -5.57
C ALA A 129 -6.85 -11.98 -6.54
N ASP A 130 -6.63 -11.16 -7.57
CA ASP A 130 -5.47 -11.32 -8.46
C ASP A 130 -4.18 -10.96 -7.70
N ALA A 131 -3.23 -11.88 -7.67
CA ALA A 131 -1.92 -11.69 -7.05
C ALA A 131 -0.78 -11.67 -8.08
N THR A 132 -1.11 -11.56 -9.37
CA THR A 132 -0.15 -11.34 -10.45
C THR A 132 0.68 -10.10 -10.12
N PRO A 133 2.03 -10.19 -10.10
CA PRO A 133 2.88 -9.03 -9.84
C PRO A 133 2.49 -7.84 -10.71
N SER A 134 2.53 -6.64 -10.15
CA SER A 134 1.97 -5.43 -10.79
C SER A 134 2.56 -5.19 -12.18
N ALA A 135 3.86 -5.46 -12.37
CA ALA A 135 4.54 -5.32 -13.66
C ALA A 135 4.11 -6.38 -14.70
N GLY A 136 3.46 -7.47 -14.27
CA GLY A 136 2.96 -8.56 -15.11
C GLY A 136 1.47 -8.44 -15.47
N LEU A 137 0.77 -7.41 -14.99
CA LEU A 137 -0.65 -7.21 -15.33
C LEU A 137 -0.80 -6.88 -16.82
N LYS A 138 -1.66 -7.64 -17.52
CA LYS A 138 -1.96 -7.39 -18.95
C LYS A 138 -2.67 -6.06 -19.18
N HIS A 139 -3.51 -5.68 -18.22
CA HIS A 139 -4.27 -4.43 -18.21
C HIS A 139 -4.09 -3.78 -16.85
N PRO A 140 -2.98 -3.05 -16.63
CA PRO A 140 -2.75 -2.39 -15.35
C PRO A 140 -3.87 -1.36 -15.12
N PRO A 141 -4.50 -1.37 -13.93
CA PRO A 141 -5.56 -0.42 -13.62
C PRO A 141 -5.01 1.00 -13.53
N THR A 142 -5.87 1.99 -13.73
CA THR A 142 -5.50 3.39 -13.48
C THR A 142 -5.55 3.64 -11.98
N ALA A 143 -4.44 4.08 -11.40
CA ALA A 143 -4.37 4.33 -9.96
C ALA A 143 -5.40 5.39 -9.53
N ALA A 144 -6.05 5.17 -8.38
CA ALA A 144 -6.96 6.14 -7.79
C ALA A 144 -6.20 7.00 -6.77
N LEU A 145 -6.01 8.28 -7.12
CA LEU A 145 -5.26 9.24 -6.32
C LEU A 145 -6.01 9.64 -5.04
N ALA A 146 -5.26 10.15 -4.05
CA ALA A 146 -5.86 10.76 -2.87
C ALA A 146 -6.57 12.08 -3.24
N PRO A 147 -7.51 12.58 -2.43
CA PRO A 147 -8.05 13.94 -2.55
C PRO A 147 -6.95 15.01 -2.54
N GLU A 148 -7.23 16.21 -3.07
CA GLU A 148 -6.21 17.27 -3.16
C GLU A 148 -5.64 17.74 -1.83
N ALA A 149 -6.46 17.72 -0.78
CA ALA A 149 -6.09 18.13 0.56
C ALA A 149 -6.58 17.11 1.59
N PRO A 150 -5.91 16.99 2.75
CA PRO A 150 -6.41 16.21 3.87
C PRO A 150 -7.75 16.76 4.38
N PRO A 151 -8.58 15.89 5.01
CA PRO A 151 -9.86 16.29 5.60
C PRO A 151 -9.71 17.24 6.80
#